data_AF-A0A2E6SXR6-F1
#
_entry.id   AF-A0A2E6SXR6-F1
#
_cell.length_a   1.000
_cell.length_b   1.000
_cell.length_c   1.000
_cell.angle_alpha   90.00
_cell.angle_beta   90.00
_cell.angle_gamma   90.00
#
_symmetry.space_group_name_H-M   'P 1'
#
loop_
_entity.id
_entity.type
_entity.pdbx_description
1 polymer ?
#
loop_
_entity_poly.entity_id
_entity_poly.type
_entity_poly.pdbx_seq_one_letter_code
_entity_poly.pdbx_strand_id
1 'polypeptide(L)'
;MAGGKQTPRQAMIGMMYLVLLAMLAMNASKDLLNAFVSLDNGITKTVQSFEKANASYYTLIDKAAASSESYKEVQAKANKIKEKSREVVQMMANHKVRLFGGLSEEFMSVEDTVGSETYRALFENGIPLNKDNQDLGGQFYVPGGEPSPEAVALKKSMDEFRDMVIDILNNDGDESNDFLVERYKALFDTEVGPNPLEVDGPDVTWVSRLSEHIPLAAVAANLTLWQSYVKNAESDVIGSIASKMDGSGMVVDKSKGVVQFENGYVLKNDTVKGKIFLAAYNSKAASKIYVGTVDTTVFGNLNQKTYPPGVKAKVPMIGEYTELRGDGKGGGLFSEYTTEVGAQTITGVIENKNSKGTFFTKFKSSYMVAEPTATVAATKMSVFYVGVPNPVSVSAPGVAISDIEISAPGLSFKADKKAGSYIVRPAKPTNRKGVDVVVKNKNSNAVLGKANFRVKRLPDPAASVLGSKEGIISRGKLKAIQRVDAKMENFDFDLSVKVKQFTLTVKVGSDLMSFKSSNNKLTPAMKKILMKVGRGSRIYFEEIKVSMPGGARKVPSLIFKVK
;
A
#
# COMPACT_ATOMS: atom_id res chain seq x y z
N MET A 1 63.20 52.41 -51.95
CA MET A 1 64.53 52.66 -51.32
C MET A 1 65.01 51.30 -50.82
N ALA A 2 66.08 50.65 -51.26
CA ALA A 2 67.33 51.12 -51.84
C ALA A 2 67.89 50.09 -52.83
N GLY A 3 68.15 50.52 -54.06
CA GLY A 3 68.89 49.76 -55.08
C GLY A 3 70.40 49.89 -54.89
N GLY A 4 70.91 49.56 -53.71
CA GLY A 4 72.34 49.38 -53.50
C GLY A 4 72.73 47.97 -53.95
N LYS A 5 73.62 47.82 -54.93
CA LYS A 5 74.22 46.52 -55.28
C LYS A 5 74.89 45.96 -54.01
N GLN A 6 74.23 44.99 -53.35
CA GLN A 6 74.79 44.34 -52.18
C GLN A 6 76.14 43.74 -52.53
N THR A 7 77.14 43.93 -51.66
CA THR A 7 78.43 43.28 -51.86
C THR A 7 78.24 41.77 -51.86
N PRO A 8 79.03 40.98 -52.62
CA PRO A 8 78.88 39.51 -52.65
C PRO A 8 78.84 38.85 -51.27
N ARG A 9 79.53 39.45 -50.29
CA ARG A 9 79.51 39.05 -48.89
C ARG A 9 78.15 39.27 -48.21
N GLN A 10 77.50 40.42 -48.44
CA GLN A 10 76.16 40.70 -47.91
C GLN A 10 75.08 39.85 -48.59
N ALA A 11 75.23 39.58 -49.89
CA ALA A 11 74.34 38.66 -50.60
C ALA A 11 74.47 37.22 -50.06
N MET A 12 75.70 36.75 -49.77
CA MET A 12 75.92 35.46 -49.11
C MET A 12 75.35 35.41 -47.69
N ILE A 13 75.51 36.46 -46.90
CA ILE A 13 74.96 36.52 -45.53
C ILE A 13 73.43 36.56 -45.57
N GLY A 14 72.82 37.32 -46.49
CA GLY A 14 71.38 37.36 -46.69
C GLY A 14 70.82 36.01 -47.14
N MET A 15 71.49 35.33 -48.07
CA MET A 15 71.12 33.97 -48.48
C MET A 15 71.29 32.97 -47.33
N MET A 16 72.36 33.04 -46.55
CA MET A 16 72.53 32.20 -45.37
C MET A 16 71.43 32.45 -44.33
N TYR A 17 71.08 33.70 -44.05
CA TYR A 17 70.04 34.01 -43.07
C TYR A 17 68.65 33.55 -43.54
N LEU A 18 68.34 33.70 -44.83
CA LEU A 18 67.12 33.14 -45.43
C LEU A 18 67.11 31.61 -45.35
N VAL A 19 68.24 30.95 -45.61
CA VAL A 19 68.36 29.48 -45.52
C VAL A 19 68.29 28.99 -44.06
N LEU A 20 68.87 29.72 -43.11
CA LEU A 20 68.79 29.39 -41.68
C LEU A 20 67.38 29.62 -41.14
N LEU A 21 66.73 30.72 -41.51
CA LEU A 21 65.35 31.03 -41.14
C LEU A 21 64.38 30.03 -41.78
N ALA A 22 64.63 29.61 -43.03
CA ALA A 22 63.90 28.52 -43.69
C ALA A 22 64.15 27.16 -43.02
N MET A 23 65.37 26.83 -42.61
CA MET A 23 65.68 25.60 -41.86
C MET A 23 65.05 25.59 -40.47
N LEU A 24 65.05 26.72 -39.76
CA LEU A 24 64.43 26.86 -38.45
C LEU A 24 62.90 26.78 -38.55
N ALA A 25 62.31 27.40 -39.58
CA ALA A 25 60.89 27.25 -39.91
C ALA A 25 60.53 25.80 -40.32
N MET A 26 61.41 25.10 -41.04
CA MET A 26 61.21 23.71 -41.48
C MET A 26 61.34 22.70 -40.34
N ASN A 27 62.20 22.96 -39.34
CA ASN A 27 62.31 22.10 -38.16
C ASN A 27 61.22 22.41 -37.12
N ALA A 28 60.92 23.68 -36.86
CA ALA A 28 59.84 24.07 -35.95
C ALA A 28 58.46 23.61 -36.45
N SER A 29 58.23 23.60 -37.77
CA SER A 29 56.99 23.07 -38.34
C SER A 29 56.86 21.55 -38.18
N LYS A 30 57.95 20.78 -38.30
CA LYS A 30 57.94 19.32 -38.10
C LYS A 30 57.63 18.92 -36.67
N ASP A 31 58.22 19.60 -35.69
CA ASP A 31 57.95 19.36 -34.26
C ASP A 31 56.52 19.73 -33.87
N LEU A 32 56.01 20.85 -34.40
CA LEU A 32 54.61 21.26 -34.22
C LEU A 32 53.63 20.22 -34.81
N LEU A 33 53.90 19.70 -36.00
CA LEU A 33 53.07 18.65 -36.62
C LEU A 33 53.12 17.35 -35.83
N ASN A 34 54.28 16.99 -35.28
CA ASN A 34 54.42 15.81 -34.41
C ASN A 34 53.68 15.99 -33.09
N ALA A 35 53.59 17.21 -32.57
CA ALA A 35 52.76 17.53 -31.40
C ALA A 35 51.26 17.29 -31.68
N PHE A 36 50.76 17.64 -32.88
CA PHE A 36 49.39 17.31 -33.28
C PHE A 36 49.13 15.81 -33.39
N VAL A 37 50.08 15.03 -33.91
CA VAL A 37 49.99 13.57 -33.94
C VAL A 37 49.99 12.98 -32.52
N SER A 38 50.80 13.53 -31.61
CA SER A 38 50.81 13.14 -30.20
C SER A 38 49.48 13.47 -29.52
N LEU A 39 48.91 14.65 -29.79
CA LEU A 39 47.59 15.06 -29.33
C LEU A 39 46.50 14.12 -29.85
N ASP A 40 46.50 13.81 -31.15
CA ASP A 40 45.58 12.86 -31.77
C ASP A 40 45.62 11.48 -31.08
N ASN A 41 46.82 10.96 -30.84
CA ASN A 41 47.03 9.71 -30.11
C ASN A 41 46.53 9.78 -28.66
N GLY A 42 46.74 10.92 -27.98
CA GLY A 42 46.24 11.17 -26.63
C GLY A 42 44.72 11.16 -26.56
N ILE A 43 44.06 11.88 -27.46
CA ILE A 43 42.59 11.93 -27.55
C ILE A 43 42.04 10.56 -27.96
N THR A 44 42.71 9.83 -28.86
CA THR A 44 42.32 8.46 -29.23
C THR A 44 42.29 7.52 -28.01
N LYS A 45 43.25 7.63 -27.08
CA LYS A 45 43.21 6.87 -25.82
C LYS A 45 42.04 7.26 -24.92
N THR A 46 41.66 8.54 -24.92
CA THR A 46 40.45 9.02 -24.21
C THR A 46 39.18 8.44 -24.84
N VAL A 47 39.07 8.44 -26.17
CA VAL A 47 37.97 7.81 -26.92
C VAL A 47 37.84 6.33 -26.54
N GLN A 48 38.95 5.57 -26.53
CA GLN A 48 38.95 4.17 -26.12
C GLN A 48 38.53 3.95 -24.65
N SER A 49 38.87 4.90 -23.77
CA SER A 49 38.44 4.87 -22.37
C SER A 49 36.93 5.04 -22.25
N PHE A 50 36.35 6.00 -22.99
CA PHE A 50 34.90 6.16 -23.06
C PHE A 50 34.20 4.95 -23.67
N GLU A 51 34.75 4.33 -24.71
CA GLU A 51 34.17 3.11 -25.30
C GLU A 51 34.09 1.96 -24.28
N LYS A 52 35.13 1.78 -23.45
CA LYS A 52 35.14 0.77 -22.37
C LYS A 52 34.12 1.10 -21.28
N ALA A 53 34.00 2.37 -20.90
CA ALA A 53 32.99 2.81 -19.93
C ALA A 53 31.57 2.58 -20.46
N ASN A 54 31.31 3.01 -21.70
CA ASN A 54 30.01 2.86 -22.38
C ASN A 54 29.64 1.38 -22.50
N ALA A 55 30.58 0.51 -22.89
CA ALA A 55 30.35 -0.94 -22.93
C ALA A 55 29.90 -1.50 -21.57
N SER A 56 30.49 -1.04 -20.48
CA SER A 56 30.11 -1.45 -19.12
C SER A 56 28.67 -1.02 -18.80
N TYR A 57 28.29 0.22 -19.11
CA TYR A 57 26.91 0.68 -18.90
C TYR A 57 25.89 -0.07 -19.75
N TYR A 58 26.17 -0.35 -21.03
CA TYR A 58 25.28 -1.14 -21.86
C TYR A 58 25.06 -2.55 -21.28
N THR A 59 26.10 -3.20 -20.76
CA THR A 59 25.94 -4.52 -20.12
C THR A 59 25.05 -4.46 -18.88
N LEU A 60 25.03 -3.35 -18.14
CA LEU A 60 24.15 -3.16 -16.99
C LEU A 60 22.69 -2.97 -17.45
N ILE A 61 22.49 -2.14 -18.48
CA ILE A 61 21.18 -1.89 -19.08
C ILE A 61 20.58 -3.19 -19.63
N ASP A 62 21.36 -4.00 -20.34
CA ASP A 62 20.93 -5.29 -20.88
C ASP A 62 20.52 -6.28 -19.78
N LYS A 63 21.28 -6.33 -18.67
CA LYS A 63 20.92 -7.15 -17.49
C LYS A 63 19.63 -6.68 -16.84
N ALA A 64 19.44 -5.38 -16.70
CA ALA A 64 18.22 -4.81 -16.12
C ALA A 64 17.02 -5.06 -17.04
N ALA A 65 17.15 -4.91 -18.36
CA ALA A 65 16.11 -5.23 -19.33
C ALA A 65 15.69 -6.71 -19.33
N ALA A 66 16.63 -7.64 -19.09
CA ALA A 66 16.31 -9.06 -18.93
C ALA A 66 15.49 -9.35 -17.66
N SER A 67 15.55 -8.49 -16.65
CA SER A 67 14.87 -8.68 -15.36
C SER A 67 13.44 -8.15 -15.29
N SER A 68 13.09 -7.17 -16.13
CA SER A 68 11.77 -6.54 -16.14
C SER A 68 11.40 -6.02 -17.52
N GLU A 69 10.20 -6.37 -17.97
CA GLU A 69 9.65 -5.94 -19.27
C GLU A 69 9.60 -4.41 -19.39
N SER A 70 9.40 -3.70 -18.27
CA SER A 70 9.33 -2.23 -18.24
C SER A 70 10.63 -1.52 -18.65
N TYR A 71 11.77 -2.21 -18.61
CA TYR A 71 13.07 -1.64 -18.98
C TYR A 71 13.43 -1.84 -20.45
N LYS A 72 12.65 -2.60 -21.23
CA LYS A 72 12.92 -2.82 -22.66
C LYS A 72 12.78 -1.54 -23.49
N GLU A 73 11.82 -0.66 -23.16
CA GLU A 73 11.68 0.63 -23.84
C GLU A 73 12.90 1.54 -23.60
N VAL A 74 13.45 1.50 -22.38
CA VAL A 74 14.64 2.28 -22.00
C VAL A 74 15.89 1.71 -22.69
N GLN A 75 16.03 0.39 -22.76
CA GLN A 75 17.08 -0.29 -23.52
C GLN A 75 17.03 0.08 -25.01
N ALA A 76 15.84 0.12 -25.61
CA ALA A 76 15.67 0.52 -27.00
C ALA A 76 16.16 1.95 -27.26
N LYS A 77 15.92 2.89 -26.32
CA LYS A 77 16.46 4.25 -26.40
C LYS A 77 17.99 4.26 -26.29
N ALA A 78 18.56 3.52 -25.33
CA ALA A 78 20.01 3.40 -25.17
C ALA A 78 20.69 2.85 -26.45
N ASN A 79 20.11 1.82 -27.07
CA ASN A 79 20.64 1.24 -28.31
C ASN A 79 20.57 2.22 -29.50
N LYS A 80 19.53 3.06 -29.59
CA LYS A 80 19.46 4.10 -30.64
C LYS A 80 20.62 5.10 -30.53
N ILE A 81 20.96 5.54 -29.32
CA ILE A 81 22.13 6.43 -29.12
C ILE A 81 23.40 5.71 -29.52
N LYS A 82 23.56 4.44 -29.13
CA LYS A 82 24.72 3.62 -29.50
C LYS A 82 24.93 3.54 -31.01
N GLU A 83 23.86 3.27 -31.74
CA GLU A 83 23.85 3.19 -33.20
C GLU A 83 24.24 4.54 -33.82
N LYS A 84 23.63 5.64 -33.35
CA LYS A 84 23.91 6.99 -33.88
C LYS A 84 25.32 7.49 -33.53
N SER A 85 25.79 7.27 -32.30
CA SER A 85 27.18 7.55 -31.89
C SER A 85 28.18 6.78 -32.74
N ARG A 86 27.91 5.49 -33.00
CA ARG A 86 28.75 4.66 -33.86
C ARG A 86 28.77 5.17 -35.30
N GLU A 87 27.61 5.53 -35.85
CA GLU A 87 27.49 6.11 -37.20
C GLU A 87 28.37 7.36 -37.33
N VAL A 88 28.21 8.33 -36.43
CA VAL A 88 28.93 9.62 -36.46
C VAL A 88 30.45 9.43 -36.29
N VAL A 89 30.87 8.60 -35.33
CA VAL A 89 32.31 8.31 -35.10
C VAL A 89 32.93 7.57 -36.28
N GLN A 90 32.19 6.64 -36.90
CA GLN A 90 32.64 5.90 -38.06
C GLN A 90 32.77 6.80 -39.29
N MET A 91 31.84 7.73 -39.51
CA MET A 91 31.96 8.73 -40.58
C MET A 91 33.24 9.57 -40.44
N MET A 92 33.52 10.08 -39.23
CA MET A 92 34.76 10.84 -38.98
C MET A 92 36.01 9.99 -39.17
N ALA A 93 35.98 8.72 -38.77
CA ALA A 93 37.09 7.81 -38.97
C ALA A 93 37.34 7.52 -40.46
N ASN A 94 36.29 7.32 -41.25
CA ASN A 94 36.37 7.15 -42.70
C ASN A 94 36.90 8.42 -43.38
N HIS A 95 36.49 9.60 -42.93
CA HIS A 95 37.03 10.87 -43.44
C HIS A 95 38.53 11.00 -43.16
N LYS A 96 39.02 10.63 -41.97
CA LYS A 96 40.45 10.59 -41.66
C LYS A 96 41.22 9.68 -42.62
N VAL A 97 40.70 8.48 -42.91
CA VAL A 97 41.33 7.54 -43.85
C VAL A 97 41.44 8.13 -45.26
N ARG A 98 40.34 8.69 -45.78
CA ARG A 98 40.31 9.34 -47.11
C ARG A 98 41.30 10.50 -47.20
N LEU A 99 41.37 11.32 -46.15
CA LEU A 99 42.26 12.46 -46.08
C LEU A 99 43.75 12.05 -46.06
N PHE A 100 44.13 11.07 -45.23
CA PHE A 100 45.51 10.58 -45.19
C PHE A 100 45.91 9.84 -46.47
N GLY A 101 44.96 9.16 -47.11
CA GLY A 101 45.13 8.52 -48.41
C GLY A 101 45.22 9.50 -49.60
N GLY A 102 45.20 10.81 -49.35
CA GLY A 102 45.29 11.82 -50.41
C GLY A 102 44.10 11.81 -51.36
N LEU A 103 42.93 11.40 -50.87
CA LEU A 103 41.68 11.27 -51.64
C LEU A 103 41.74 10.26 -52.79
N SER A 104 42.67 9.30 -52.76
CA SER A 104 42.72 8.23 -53.74
C SER A 104 41.59 7.21 -53.53
N GLU A 105 41.13 6.59 -54.62
CA GLU A 105 40.06 5.58 -54.60
C GLU A 105 40.46 4.29 -53.84
N GLU A 106 41.75 4.12 -53.54
CA GLU A 106 42.27 2.98 -52.77
C GLU A 106 41.94 3.08 -51.26
N PHE A 107 41.62 4.28 -50.75
CA PHE A 107 41.42 4.55 -49.32
C PHE A 107 40.04 5.16 -49.04
N MET A 108 38.99 4.34 -49.10
CA MET A 108 37.61 4.83 -48.99
C MET A 108 37.00 4.73 -47.59
N SER A 109 37.29 3.67 -46.84
CA SER A 109 36.72 3.46 -45.50
C SER A 109 37.68 2.74 -44.57
N VAL A 110 37.41 2.86 -43.27
CA VAL A 110 38.14 2.12 -42.22
C VAL A 110 37.83 0.62 -42.30
N GLU A 111 36.60 0.21 -42.61
CA GLU A 111 36.24 -1.22 -42.68
C GLU A 111 36.96 -1.95 -43.81
N ASP A 112 37.24 -1.26 -44.92
CA ASP A 112 37.97 -1.81 -46.08
C ASP A 112 39.49 -1.87 -45.87
N THR A 113 40.00 -1.24 -44.80
CA THR A 113 41.44 -1.00 -44.61
C THR A 113 41.97 -1.49 -43.26
N VAL A 114 41.16 -1.66 -42.21
CA VAL A 114 41.65 -2.09 -40.89
C VAL A 114 42.38 -3.43 -40.97
N GLY A 115 43.69 -3.41 -40.67
CA GLY A 115 44.55 -4.60 -40.64
C GLY A 115 45.15 -4.99 -42.00
N SER A 116 44.84 -4.28 -43.08
CA SER A 116 45.47 -4.46 -44.39
C SER A 116 46.87 -3.83 -44.44
N GLU A 117 47.70 -4.31 -45.37
CA GLU A 117 48.99 -3.66 -45.69
C GLU A 117 48.78 -2.22 -46.19
N THR A 118 47.64 -1.96 -46.85
CA THR A 118 47.26 -0.62 -47.33
C THR A 118 47.02 0.38 -46.18
N TYR A 119 46.35 0.01 -45.09
CA TYR A 119 46.20 0.92 -43.93
C TYR A 119 47.53 1.20 -43.24
N ARG A 120 48.42 0.21 -43.17
CA ARG A 120 49.77 0.42 -42.63
C ARG A 120 50.59 1.37 -43.52
N ALA A 121 50.36 1.34 -44.83
CA ALA A 121 50.99 2.25 -45.77
C ALA A 121 50.58 3.73 -45.58
N LEU A 122 49.46 4.01 -44.92
CA LEU A 122 49.07 5.38 -44.55
C LEU A 122 49.93 6.01 -43.45
N PHE A 123 50.79 5.20 -42.79
CA PHE A 123 51.61 5.66 -41.68
C PHE A 123 53.07 5.26 -41.88
N GLU A 124 53.98 6.25 -41.86
CA GLU A 124 55.42 6.02 -41.84
C GLU A 124 55.92 6.13 -40.39
N ASN A 125 56.43 5.03 -39.80
CA ASN A 125 56.87 4.97 -38.41
C ASN A 125 55.81 5.43 -37.38
N GLY A 126 54.52 5.20 -37.67
CA GLY A 126 53.39 5.61 -36.83
C GLY A 126 52.97 7.07 -36.97
N ILE A 127 53.53 7.78 -37.96
CA ILE A 127 53.18 9.15 -38.32
C ILE A 127 52.35 9.12 -39.61
N PRO A 128 51.18 9.77 -39.68
CA PRO A 128 50.35 9.79 -40.89
C PRO A 128 51.07 10.42 -42.09
N LEU A 129 50.84 9.87 -43.28
CA LEU A 129 51.25 10.49 -44.55
C LEU A 129 50.51 11.82 -44.79
N ASN A 130 51.12 12.71 -45.58
CA ASN A 130 50.57 14.02 -45.95
C ASN A 130 50.21 14.93 -44.76
N LYS A 131 50.77 14.69 -43.57
CA LYS A 131 50.43 15.40 -42.33
C LYS A 131 50.60 16.92 -42.39
N ASP A 132 51.51 17.39 -43.24
CA ASP A 132 51.85 18.79 -43.48
C ASP A 132 51.00 19.45 -44.57
N ASN A 133 50.23 18.68 -45.34
CA ASN A 133 49.39 19.18 -46.42
C ASN A 133 48.26 20.05 -45.87
N GLN A 134 48.11 21.27 -46.40
CA GLN A 134 47.11 22.26 -45.98
C GLN A 134 45.90 22.33 -46.91
N ASP A 135 45.98 21.72 -48.10
CA ASP A 135 44.96 21.83 -49.13
C ASP A 135 43.94 20.69 -49.06
N LEU A 136 44.38 19.48 -48.70
CA LEU A 136 43.53 18.28 -48.70
C LEU A 136 42.28 18.42 -47.82
N GLY A 137 42.41 19.08 -46.66
CA GLY A 137 41.28 19.33 -45.76
C GLY A 137 40.22 20.23 -46.39
N GLY A 138 40.65 21.32 -47.03
CA GLY A 138 39.78 22.23 -47.76
C GLY A 138 39.15 21.58 -48.99
N GLN A 139 39.95 20.86 -49.79
CA GLN A 139 39.47 20.16 -50.99
C GLN A 139 38.40 19.10 -50.69
N PHE A 140 38.53 18.41 -49.55
CA PHE A 140 37.60 17.35 -49.16
C PHE A 140 36.25 17.89 -48.68
N TYR A 141 36.28 18.94 -47.86
CA TYR A 141 35.09 19.43 -47.17
C TYR A 141 34.45 20.66 -47.81
N VAL A 142 35.24 21.52 -48.44
CA VAL A 142 34.78 22.81 -48.98
C VAL A 142 35.39 23.06 -50.37
N PRO A 143 35.20 22.15 -51.36
CA PRO A 143 35.75 22.33 -52.69
C PRO A 143 35.17 23.60 -53.34
N GLY A 144 36.03 24.58 -53.60
CA GLY A 144 35.62 25.85 -54.24
C GLY A 144 34.81 26.78 -53.35
N GLY A 145 34.86 26.63 -52.02
CA GLY A 145 34.16 27.50 -51.07
C GLY A 145 32.77 27.03 -50.65
N GLU A 146 32.25 25.95 -51.26
CA GLU A 146 30.94 25.36 -50.95
C GLU A 146 31.09 24.01 -50.23
N PRO A 147 30.24 23.69 -49.22
CA PRO A 147 30.29 22.41 -48.50
C PRO A 147 30.10 21.21 -49.43
N SER A 148 31.01 20.24 -49.36
CA SER A 148 30.89 18.96 -50.09
C SER A 148 29.71 18.12 -49.59
N PRO A 149 29.23 17.14 -50.39
CA PRO A 149 28.21 16.20 -49.93
C PRO A 149 28.56 15.52 -48.60
N GLU A 150 29.84 15.18 -48.41
CA GLU A 150 30.38 14.60 -47.18
C GLU A 150 30.35 15.58 -46.00
N ALA A 151 30.65 16.86 -46.23
CA ALA A 151 30.54 17.91 -45.22
C ALA A 151 29.09 18.10 -44.75
N VAL A 152 28.14 18.13 -45.68
CA VAL A 152 26.71 18.24 -45.39
C VAL A 152 26.20 17.01 -44.64
N ALA A 153 26.62 15.81 -45.07
CA ALA A 153 26.25 14.56 -44.41
C ALA A 153 26.78 14.49 -42.97
N LEU A 154 28.03 14.90 -42.73
CA LEU A 154 28.62 14.94 -41.39
C LEU A 154 27.90 15.94 -40.48
N LYS A 155 27.64 17.16 -40.97
CA LYS A 155 26.88 18.17 -40.22
C LYS A 155 25.51 17.63 -39.83
N LYS A 156 24.76 17.08 -40.80
CA LYS A 156 23.43 16.52 -40.55
C LYS A 156 23.46 15.41 -39.50
N SER A 157 24.39 14.46 -39.61
CA SER A 157 24.47 13.34 -38.65
C SER A 157 24.85 13.83 -37.25
N MET A 158 25.67 14.89 -37.15
CA MET A 158 26.01 15.53 -35.88
C MET A 158 24.83 16.27 -35.25
N ASP A 159 24.07 17.03 -36.04
CA ASP A 159 22.87 17.75 -35.59
C ASP A 159 21.82 16.76 -35.08
N GLU A 160 21.56 15.67 -35.82
CA GLU A 160 20.66 14.60 -35.40
C GLU A 160 21.12 13.93 -34.10
N PHE A 161 22.43 13.72 -33.92
CA PHE A 161 22.99 13.17 -32.67
C PHE A 161 22.82 14.14 -31.50
N ARG A 162 23.14 15.42 -31.69
CA ARG A 162 22.96 16.48 -30.69
C ARG A 162 21.50 16.56 -30.24
N ASP A 163 20.58 16.64 -31.20
CA ASP A 163 19.16 16.78 -30.90
C ASP A 163 18.61 15.54 -30.16
N MET A 164 19.10 14.35 -30.50
CA MET A 164 18.79 13.11 -29.77
C MET A 164 19.32 13.14 -28.33
N VAL A 165 20.56 13.61 -28.12
CA VAL A 165 21.15 13.75 -26.78
C VAL A 165 20.34 14.74 -25.93
N ILE A 166 19.97 15.89 -26.51
CA ILE A 166 19.18 16.92 -25.84
C ILE A 166 17.77 16.42 -25.51
N ASP A 167 17.09 15.73 -26.44
CA ASP A 167 15.76 15.18 -26.21
C ASP A 167 15.76 14.17 -25.05
N ILE A 168 16.79 13.33 -24.97
CA ILE A 168 16.88 12.32 -23.92
C ILE A 168 17.17 12.96 -22.57
N LEU A 169 18.07 13.96 -22.52
CA LEU A 169 18.37 14.69 -21.29
C LEU A 169 17.16 15.49 -20.78
N ASN A 170 16.44 16.23 -21.64
CA ASN A 170 15.26 16.99 -21.23
C ASN A 170 14.11 16.10 -20.69
N ASN A 171 14.01 14.87 -21.19
CA ASN A 171 12.95 13.93 -20.80
C ASN A 171 13.41 12.92 -19.74
N ASP A 172 14.56 13.15 -19.10
CA ASP A 172 15.12 12.21 -18.15
C ASP A 172 14.49 12.34 -16.74
N GLY A 173 13.80 13.45 -16.46
CA GLY A 173 13.13 13.74 -15.19
C GLY A 173 14.07 14.08 -14.03
N ASP A 174 15.32 14.44 -14.33
CA ASP A 174 16.36 14.80 -13.36
C ASP A 174 16.91 16.20 -13.66
N GLU A 175 16.38 17.19 -12.93
CA GLU A 175 16.78 18.61 -13.04
C GLU A 175 18.29 18.83 -12.80
N SER A 176 18.99 17.87 -12.16
CA SER A 176 20.44 17.98 -11.98
C SER A 176 21.22 17.82 -13.29
N ASN A 177 20.61 17.29 -14.35
CA ASN A 177 21.25 17.07 -15.65
C ASN A 177 21.03 18.23 -16.64
N ASP A 178 20.27 19.27 -16.27
CA ASP A 178 19.95 20.40 -17.16
C ASP A 178 21.20 21.17 -17.62
N PHE A 179 22.27 21.21 -16.81
CA PHE A 179 23.53 21.84 -17.21
C PHE A 179 24.22 21.10 -18.37
N LEU A 180 23.97 19.79 -18.52
CA LEU A 180 24.53 18.98 -19.61
C LEU A 180 23.91 19.38 -20.95
N VAL A 181 22.62 19.78 -20.95
CA VAL A 181 21.91 20.24 -22.15
C VAL A 181 22.59 21.49 -22.71
N GLU A 182 22.82 22.51 -21.87
CA GLU A 182 23.49 23.74 -22.28
C GLU A 182 24.95 23.49 -22.69
N ARG A 183 25.65 22.59 -21.99
CA ARG A 183 27.01 22.19 -22.37
C ARG A 183 27.06 21.55 -23.76
N TYR A 184 26.14 20.62 -24.07
CA TYR A 184 26.14 19.92 -25.35
C TYR A 184 25.60 20.78 -26.51
N LYS A 185 24.70 21.74 -26.24
CA LYS A 185 24.37 22.78 -27.22
C LYS A 185 25.60 23.61 -27.60
N ALA A 186 26.40 24.02 -26.61
CA ALA A 186 27.61 24.81 -26.85
C ALA A 186 28.75 23.99 -27.49
N LEU A 187 28.91 22.72 -27.10
CA LEU A 187 29.95 21.85 -27.66
C LEU A 187 29.64 21.38 -29.09
N PHE A 188 28.38 21.08 -29.40
CA PHE A 188 27.92 20.66 -30.72
C PHE A 188 27.33 21.84 -31.52
N ASP A 189 28.01 22.98 -31.47
CA ASP A 189 27.67 24.14 -32.29
C ASP A 189 28.25 23.98 -33.70
N THR A 190 27.40 23.53 -34.62
CA THR A 190 27.72 23.34 -36.04
C THR A 190 27.27 24.53 -36.91
N GLU A 191 26.81 25.62 -36.30
CA GLU A 191 26.30 26.78 -37.01
C GLU A 191 27.44 27.57 -37.69
N VAL A 192 27.04 28.49 -38.58
CA VAL A 192 27.93 29.43 -39.24
C VAL A 192 28.40 30.46 -38.21
N GLY A 193 29.70 30.76 -38.19
CA GLY A 193 30.26 31.69 -37.20
C GLY A 193 31.67 32.16 -37.55
N PRO A 194 32.27 33.00 -36.69
CA PRO A 194 33.52 33.67 -37.01
C PRO A 194 34.67 32.67 -37.13
N ASN A 195 35.56 32.91 -38.10
CA ASN A 195 36.75 32.11 -38.29
C ASN A 195 37.77 32.37 -37.16
N PRO A 196 38.19 31.37 -36.36
CA PRO A 196 39.21 31.57 -35.33
C PRO A 196 40.57 32.09 -35.86
N LEU A 197 40.83 31.90 -37.15
CA LEU A 197 42.06 32.33 -37.82
C LEU A 197 41.96 33.75 -38.38
N GLU A 198 40.76 34.25 -38.63
CA GLU A 198 40.48 35.58 -39.20
C GLU A 198 39.32 36.24 -38.43
N VAL A 199 39.66 36.95 -37.36
CA VAL A 199 38.67 37.53 -36.43
C VAL A 199 37.78 38.60 -37.09
N ASP A 200 38.28 39.28 -38.14
CA ASP A 200 37.56 40.30 -38.91
C ASP A 200 37.05 39.78 -40.29
N GLY A 201 37.08 38.46 -40.52
CA GLY A 201 36.66 37.80 -41.76
C GLY A 201 35.15 37.52 -41.84
N PRO A 202 34.63 37.08 -43.00
CA PRO A 202 33.23 36.62 -43.11
C PRO A 202 33.01 35.37 -42.26
N ASP A 203 31.77 35.19 -41.78
CA ASP A 203 31.41 33.96 -41.07
C ASP A 203 31.57 32.75 -41.99
N VAL A 204 32.18 31.69 -41.46
CA VAL A 204 32.49 30.46 -42.18
C VAL A 204 31.69 29.30 -41.61
N THR A 205 31.50 28.28 -42.44
CA THR A 205 30.82 27.05 -42.02
C THR A 205 31.63 26.31 -40.96
N TRP A 206 30.98 25.53 -40.10
CA TRP A 206 31.65 24.68 -39.10
C TRP A 206 32.75 23.79 -39.70
N VAL A 207 32.51 23.26 -40.90
CA VAL A 207 33.46 22.36 -41.56
C VAL A 207 34.66 23.12 -42.13
N SER A 208 34.47 24.36 -42.62
CA SER A 208 35.59 25.24 -43.00
C SER A 208 36.51 25.53 -41.80
N ARG A 209 35.93 25.84 -40.62
CA ARG A 209 36.70 26.01 -39.36
C ARG A 209 37.51 24.79 -38.96
N LEU A 210 37.07 23.60 -39.39
CA LEU A 210 37.70 22.32 -39.06
C LEU A 210 38.88 21.97 -39.98
N SER A 211 38.89 22.46 -41.23
CA SER A 211 39.72 21.88 -42.29
C SER A 211 40.41 22.85 -43.25
N GLU A 212 40.03 24.13 -43.28
CA GLU A 212 40.56 25.10 -44.22
C GLU A 212 41.84 25.78 -43.69
N HIS A 213 42.85 25.95 -44.55
CA HIS A 213 44.12 26.62 -44.24
C HIS A 213 44.90 26.08 -43.03
N ILE A 214 44.62 24.85 -42.59
CA ILE A 214 45.35 24.18 -41.52
C ILE A 214 45.96 22.85 -41.99
N PRO A 215 47.10 22.42 -41.42
CA PRO A 215 47.72 21.16 -41.80
C PRO A 215 46.84 19.96 -41.48
N LEU A 216 46.95 18.91 -42.30
CA LEU A 216 46.14 17.70 -42.16
C LEU A 216 46.27 17.02 -40.79
N ALA A 217 47.44 17.09 -40.15
CA ALA A 217 47.63 16.62 -38.77
C ALA A 217 46.66 17.31 -37.78
N ALA A 218 46.41 18.60 -37.95
CA ALA A 218 45.49 19.37 -37.13
C ALA A 218 44.03 19.04 -37.47
N VAL A 219 43.68 18.88 -38.75
CA VAL A 219 42.35 18.43 -39.18
C VAL A 219 42.00 17.08 -38.56
N ALA A 220 42.94 16.13 -38.61
CA ALA A 220 42.79 14.81 -38.02
C ALA A 220 42.62 14.85 -36.49
N ALA A 221 43.42 15.67 -35.81
CA ALA A 221 43.31 15.86 -34.36
C ALA A 221 41.96 16.50 -33.98
N ASN A 222 41.48 17.46 -34.76
CA ASN A 222 40.16 18.06 -34.56
C ASN A 222 39.05 17.01 -34.75
N LEU A 223 39.09 16.20 -35.81
CA LEU A 223 38.10 15.11 -36.00
C LEU A 223 38.08 14.13 -34.81
N THR A 224 39.24 13.78 -34.26
CA THR A 224 39.31 12.92 -33.08
C THR A 224 38.82 13.61 -31.81
N LEU A 225 39.02 14.93 -31.69
CA LEU A 225 38.44 15.73 -30.61
C LEU A 225 36.91 15.67 -30.65
N TRP A 226 36.31 15.82 -31.84
CA TRP A 226 34.87 15.66 -32.02
C TRP A 226 34.39 14.23 -31.74
N GLN A 227 35.15 13.19 -32.13
CA GLN A 227 34.86 11.80 -31.72
C GLN A 227 34.83 11.65 -30.19
N SER A 228 35.74 12.30 -29.48
CA SER A 228 35.76 12.32 -28.01
C SER A 228 34.51 12.96 -27.42
N TYR A 229 34.05 14.08 -27.99
CA TYR A 229 32.80 14.72 -27.56
C TYR A 229 31.58 13.82 -27.74
N VAL A 230 31.48 13.14 -28.89
CA VAL A 230 30.39 12.18 -29.17
C VAL A 230 30.42 11.03 -28.16
N LYS A 231 31.59 10.46 -27.88
CA LYS A 231 31.73 9.36 -26.90
C LYS A 231 31.48 9.79 -25.46
N ASN A 232 31.86 11.00 -25.10
CA ASN A 232 31.56 11.58 -23.78
C ASN A 232 30.06 11.84 -23.62
N ALA A 233 29.40 12.40 -24.64
CA ALA A 233 27.94 12.60 -24.66
C ALA A 233 27.17 11.29 -24.52
N GLU A 234 27.59 10.26 -25.27
CA GLU A 234 27.06 8.91 -25.09
C GLU A 234 27.28 8.41 -23.66
N SER A 235 28.46 8.63 -23.08
CA SER A 235 28.78 8.19 -21.71
C SER A 235 27.89 8.82 -20.65
N ASP A 236 27.68 10.13 -20.72
CA ASP A 236 26.85 10.84 -19.74
C ASP A 236 25.38 10.44 -19.83
N VAL A 237 24.82 10.36 -21.04
CA VAL A 237 23.41 9.98 -21.23
C VAL A 237 23.19 8.53 -20.80
N ILE A 238 24.04 7.62 -21.26
CA ILE A 238 23.92 6.21 -20.92
C ILE A 238 24.23 5.98 -19.44
N GLY A 239 25.14 6.76 -18.84
CA GLY A 239 25.42 6.76 -17.41
C GLY A 239 24.22 7.19 -16.57
N SER A 240 23.50 8.25 -16.98
CA SER A 240 22.24 8.68 -16.34
C SER A 240 21.14 7.63 -16.47
N ILE A 241 21.00 7.01 -17.65
CA ILE A 241 20.06 5.89 -17.85
C ILE A 241 20.43 4.70 -16.96
N ALA A 242 21.71 4.34 -16.94
CA ALA A 242 22.24 3.22 -16.17
C ALA A 242 22.09 3.44 -14.67
N SER A 243 22.31 4.63 -14.14
CA SER A 243 22.17 4.93 -12.70
C SER A 243 20.72 4.79 -12.22
N LYS A 244 19.75 5.18 -13.07
CA LYS A 244 18.31 4.96 -12.83
C LYS A 244 17.94 3.48 -12.83
N MET A 245 18.72 2.64 -13.53
CA MET A 245 18.55 1.18 -13.61
C MET A 245 19.38 0.41 -12.57
N ASP A 246 20.47 0.99 -12.04
CA ASP A 246 21.34 0.43 -10.99
C ASP A 246 20.74 0.53 -9.58
N GLY A 247 19.44 0.81 -9.51
CA GLY A 247 18.62 0.45 -8.37
C GLY A 247 18.57 -1.06 -8.23
N SER A 248 19.61 -1.66 -7.64
CA SER A 248 19.63 -3.07 -7.21
C SER A 248 18.53 -3.40 -6.17
N GLY A 249 17.75 -2.41 -5.73
CA GLY A 249 16.52 -2.56 -4.95
C GLY A 249 15.27 -2.39 -5.82
N MET A 250 14.12 -2.78 -5.29
CA MET A 250 12.83 -2.45 -5.91
C MET A 250 12.75 -0.93 -6.11
N VAL A 251 12.74 -0.45 -7.36
CA VAL A 251 12.56 0.98 -7.66
C VAL A 251 11.19 1.38 -7.11
N VAL A 252 11.19 2.23 -6.09
CA VAL A 252 9.97 2.74 -5.47
C VAL A 252 9.43 3.85 -6.37
N ASP A 253 8.24 3.69 -6.93
CA ASP A 253 7.60 4.72 -7.74
C ASP A 253 6.52 5.51 -6.97
N LYS A 254 5.95 4.91 -5.92
CA LYS A 254 4.86 5.47 -5.13
C LYS A 254 5.04 5.19 -3.64
N SER A 255 4.48 6.07 -2.83
CA SER A 255 4.39 5.88 -1.38
C SER A 255 2.95 6.06 -0.91
N LYS A 256 2.56 5.32 0.13
CA LYS A 256 1.25 5.40 0.76
C LYS A 256 1.41 5.26 2.27
N GLY A 257 0.73 6.12 3.03
CA GLY A 257 0.63 5.96 4.48
C GLY A 257 -0.21 4.74 4.84
N VAL A 258 0.33 3.85 5.66
CA VAL A 258 -0.36 2.66 6.16
C VAL A 258 -0.42 2.72 7.68
N VAL A 259 -1.60 2.45 8.22
CA VAL A 259 -1.82 2.34 9.66
C VAL A 259 -2.12 0.89 9.98
N GLN A 260 -1.34 0.30 10.88
CA GLN A 260 -1.58 -1.02 11.43
C GLN A 260 -2.06 -0.89 12.88
N PHE A 261 -3.35 -1.11 13.10
CA PHE A 261 -3.94 -1.15 14.44
C PHE A 261 -3.49 -2.40 15.19
N GLU A 262 -3.22 -2.27 16.49
CA GLU A 262 -2.94 -3.43 17.36
C GLU A 262 -4.23 -4.22 17.64
N ASN A 263 -5.36 -3.50 17.78
CA ASN A 263 -6.66 -4.09 18.05
C ASN A 263 -7.60 -3.88 16.86
N GLY A 264 -8.03 -4.98 16.22
CA GLY A 264 -8.99 -4.93 15.12
C GLY A 264 -10.44 -4.60 15.53
N TYR A 265 -10.73 -4.59 16.83
CA TYR A 265 -12.05 -4.25 17.39
C TYR A 265 -11.85 -3.51 18.72
N VAL A 266 -12.51 -2.36 18.89
CA VAL A 266 -12.37 -1.50 20.06
C VAL A 266 -13.76 -1.02 20.50
N LEU A 267 -14.02 -1.07 21.81
CA LEU A 267 -15.28 -0.60 22.39
C LEU A 267 -15.30 0.92 22.54
N LYS A 268 -16.50 1.51 22.63
CA LYS A 268 -16.65 2.94 22.91
C LYS A 268 -16.00 3.29 24.26
N ASN A 269 -15.18 4.37 24.27
CA ASN A 269 -14.36 4.83 25.41
C ASN A 269 -13.15 3.97 25.74
N ASP A 270 -12.74 3.07 24.85
CA ASP A 270 -11.46 2.36 24.95
C ASP A 270 -10.40 3.03 24.05
N THR A 271 -9.12 2.79 24.33
CA THR A 271 -8.00 3.44 23.64
C THR A 271 -7.61 2.66 22.39
N VAL A 272 -7.62 3.32 21.22
CA VAL A 272 -7.13 2.75 19.97
C VAL A 272 -5.61 2.94 19.90
N LYS A 273 -4.85 1.85 19.71
CA LYS A 273 -3.41 1.86 19.48
C LYS A 273 -3.08 1.33 18.08
N GLY A 274 -2.11 1.95 17.42
CA GLY A 274 -1.66 1.52 16.10
C GLY A 274 -0.32 2.15 15.72
N LYS A 275 0.40 1.48 14.82
CA LYS A 275 1.64 1.97 14.23
C LYS A 275 1.33 2.60 12.88
N ILE A 276 1.83 3.81 12.66
CA ILE A 276 1.71 4.53 11.39
C ILE A 276 3.08 4.46 10.71
N PHE A 277 3.12 4.00 9.47
CA PHE A 277 4.36 3.95 8.69
C PHE A 277 4.10 4.33 7.24
N LEU A 278 5.15 4.82 6.59
CA LEU A 278 5.14 5.11 5.15
C LEU A 278 5.50 3.81 4.41
N ALA A 279 4.58 3.31 3.59
CA ALA A 279 4.82 2.19 2.72
C ALA A 279 5.23 2.69 1.34
N ALA A 280 6.49 2.44 0.97
CA ALA A 280 7.02 2.62 -0.37
C ALA A 280 6.76 1.35 -1.19
N TYR A 281 6.18 1.48 -2.38
CA TYR A 281 5.91 0.34 -3.26
C TYR A 281 6.12 0.70 -4.73
N ASN A 282 6.18 -0.33 -5.58
CA ASN A 282 6.31 -0.19 -7.03
C ASN A 282 4.98 -0.60 -7.70
N SER A 283 4.30 0.35 -8.35
CA SER A 283 3.01 0.12 -9.01
C SER A 283 3.11 -0.63 -10.34
N LYS A 284 4.32 -0.96 -10.79
CA LYS A 284 4.59 -1.78 -11.98
C LYS A 284 5.18 -3.15 -11.62
N ALA A 285 5.44 -3.43 -10.34
CA ALA A 285 5.97 -4.71 -9.90
C ALA A 285 4.90 -5.80 -9.99
N ALA A 286 5.23 -6.91 -10.66
CA ALA A 286 4.41 -8.11 -10.73
C ALA A 286 4.63 -9.01 -9.50
N SER A 287 4.35 -8.47 -8.31
CA SER A 287 4.46 -9.20 -7.04
C SER A 287 3.40 -10.29 -6.95
N LYS A 288 3.78 -11.46 -6.46
CA LYS A 288 2.84 -12.54 -6.13
C LYS A 288 2.65 -12.60 -4.62
N ILE A 289 1.40 -12.75 -4.18
CA ILE A 289 1.08 -12.79 -2.75
C ILE A 289 0.53 -14.16 -2.43
N TYR A 290 1.16 -14.82 -1.46
CA TYR A 290 0.74 -16.11 -0.96
C TYR A 290 0.21 -15.95 0.46
N VAL A 291 -0.96 -16.51 0.73
CA VAL A 291 -1.59 -16.54 2.06
C VAL A 291 -1.64 -17.98 2.56
N GLY A 292 -1.17 -18.20 3.79
CA GLY A 292 -1.06 -19.52 4.40
C GLY A 292 -0.01 -19.55 5.50
N THR A 293 0.24 -20.73 6.06
CA THR A 293 1.20 -20.89 7.15
C THR A 293 2.63 -20.68 6.65
N VAL A 294 3.29 -19.62 7.14
CA VAL A 294 4.67 -19.28 6.76
C VAL A 294 5.66 -20.23 7.43
N ASP A 295 6.63 -20.74 6.66
CA ASP A 295 7.73 -21.53 7.20
C ASP A 295 8.75 -20.64 7.89
N THR A 296 8.63 -20.49 9.21
CA THR A 296 9.53 -19.65 10.00
C THR A 296 10.98 -20.14 10.04
N THR A 297 11.25 -21.41 9.73
CA THR A 297 12.61 -21.96 9.73
C THR A 297 13.45 -21.41 8.59
N VAL A 298 12.82 -21.13 7.45
CA VAL A 298 13.49 -20.61 6.23
C VAL A 298 13.89 -19.14 6.38
N PHE A 299 13.09 -18.37 7.13
CA PHE A 299 13.36 -16.96 7.41
C PHE A 299 14.33 -16.75 8.57
N GLY A 300 14.37 -17.67 9.55
CA GLY A 300 15.07 -17.45 10.81
C GLY A 300 14.58 -16.17 11.50
N ASN A 301 15.52 -15.31 11.92
CA ASN A 301 15.23 -14.02 12.55
C ASN A 301 14.95 -12.87 11.54
N LEU A 302 15.06 -13.13 10.23
CA LEU A 302 14.88 -12.10 9.21
C LEU A 302 13.41 -11.99 8.80
N ASN A 303 12.99 -10.80 8.35
CA ASN A 303 11.67 -10.58 7.76
C ASN A 303 11.63 -10.85 6.25
N GLN A 304 12.82 -11.01 5.64
CA GLN A 304 13.00 -11.21 4.22
C GLN A 304 14.00 -12.34 3.97
N LYS A 305 13.72 -13.18 2.97
CA LYS A 305 14.63 -14.21 2.48
C LYS A 305 14.88 -14.01 0.99
N THR A 306 16.14 -13.97 0.58
CA THR A 306 16.55 -13.80 -0.83
C THR A 306 17.20 -15.07 -1.35
N TYR A 307 16.83 -15.46 -2.56
CA TYR A 307 17.42 -16.54 -3.34
C TYR A 307 18.17 -15.94 -4.53
N PRO A 308 19.43 -16.35 -4.79
CA PRO A 308 20.20 -15.87 -5.93
C PRO A 308 19.54 -16.16 -7.30
N PRO A 309 19.90 -15.41 -8.36
CA PRO A 309 19.39 -15.65 -9.71
C PRO A 309 19.74 -17.08 -10.19
N GLY A 310 18.78 -17.76 -10.84
CA GLY A 310 18.97 -19.10 -11.42
C GLY A 310 18.59 -20.28 -10.51
N VAL A 311 18.36 -20.06 -9.21
CA VAL A 311 17.85 -21.10 -8.30
C VAL A 311 16.32 -21.10 -8.32
N LYS A 312 15.68 -22.26 -8.50
CA LYS A 312 14.22 -22.38 -8.33
C LYS A 312 13.86 -22.11 -6.87
N ALA A 313 13.38 -20.91 -6.60
CA ALA A 313 13.01 -20.48 -5.26
C ALA A 313 11.71 -21.20 -4.83
N LYS A 314 11.80 -22.06 -3.82
CA LYS A 314 10.62 -22.69 -3.20
C LYS A 314 9.92 -21.64 -2.32
N VAL A 315 8.60 -21.49 -2.49
CA VAL A 315 7.80 -20.60 -1.64
C VAL A 315 7.92 -21.07 -0.18
N PRO A 316 8.37 -20.22 0.76
CA PRO A 316 8.63 -20.60 2.15
C PRO A 316 7.32 -20.69 2.95
N MET A 317 6.51 -21.70 2.63
CA MET A 317 5.22 -22.00 3.26
C MET A 317 5.11 -23.47 3.63
N ILE A 318 4.33 -23.75 4.67
CA ILE A 318 4.03 -25.08 5.21
C ILE A 318 2.59 -25.43 4.82
N GLY A 319 2.41 -26.58 4.17
CA GLY A 319 1.09 -27.09 3.79
C GLY A 319 0.50 -26.40 2.56
N GLU A 320 -0.83 -26.37 2.49
CA GLU A 320 -1.56 -25.70 1.40
C GLU A 320 -1.58 -24.18 1.60
N TYR A 321 -1.45 -23.45 0.49
CA TYR A 321 -1.48 -21.99 0.47
C TYR A 321 -2.23 -21.49 -0.75
N THR A 322 -2.80 -20.28 -0.63
CA THR A 322 -3.57 -19.64 -1.70
C THR A 322 -2.75 -18.50 -2.32
N GLU A 323 -2.60 -18.52 -3.64
CA GLU A 323 -2.06 -17.38 -4.40
C GLU A 323 -3.18 -16.36 -4.62
N LEU A 324 -3.00 -15.15 -4.08
CA LEU A 324 -3.92 -14.04 -4.35
C LEU A 324 -3.63 -13.47 -5.73
N ARG A 325 -4.69 -13.16 -6.46
CA ARG A 325 -4.58 -12.42 -7.71
C ARG A 325 -4.14 -10.99 -7.38
N GLY A 326 -2.89 -10.67 -7.73
CA GLY A 326 -2.36 -9.33 -7.56
C GLY A 326 -3.18 -8.31 -8.36
N ASP A 327 -3.27 -7.09 -7.85
CA ASP A 327 -3.96 -5.97 -8.51
C ASP A 327 -3.17 -5.37 -9.68
N GLY A 328 -2.02 -5.97 -10.02
CA GLY A 328 -1.08 -5.49 -11.03
C GLY A 328 -0.34 -4.21 -10.62
N LYS A 329 -0.47 -3.76 -9.37
CA LYS A 329 0.06 -2.50 -8.82
C LYS A 329 0.87 -2.71 -7.54
N GLY A 330 1.44 -3.90 -7.35
CA GLY A 330 2.20 -4.26 -6.16
C GLY A 330 1.36 -4.55 -4.91
N GLY A 331 0.03 -4.69 -5.05
CA GLY A 331 -0.90 -5.04 -3.98
C GLY A 331 -1.79 -6.24 -4.34
N GLY A 332 -2.63 -6.66 -3.40
CA GLY A 332 -3.64 -7.69 -3.63
C GLY A 332 -4.80 -7.54 -2.66
N LEU A 333 -6.01 -7.87 -3.11
CA LEU A 333 -7.19 -7.89 -2.26
C LEU A 333 -7.38 -9.30 -1.69
N PHE A 334 -7.38 -9.38 -0.35
CA PHE A 334 -7.75 -10.58 0.37
C PHE A 334 -9.21 -10.50 0.81
N SER A 335 -9.99 -11.54 0.53
CA SER A 335 -11.39 -11.66 0.94
C SER A 335 -11.70 -13.12 1.24
N GLU A 336 -12.15 -13.41 2.46
CA GLU A 336 -12.52 -14.76 2.90
C GLU A 336 -13.76 -14.68 3.81
N TYR A 337 -14.61 -15.70 3.75
CA TYR A 337 -15.78 -15.80 4.61
C TYR A 337 -15.40 -16.44 5.95
N THR A 338 -15.63 -15.72 7.04
CA THR A 338 -15.22 -16.16 8.38
C THR A 338 -16.32 -16.97 9.06
N THR A 339 -16.02 -18.18 9.51
CA THR A 339 -16.98 -19.07 10.20
C THR A 339 -16.73 -19.17 11.71
N GLU A 340 -15.48 -19.06 12.14
CA GLU A 340 -15.09 -19.23 13.54
C GLU A 340 -14.96 -17.89 14.28
N VAL A 341 -15.52 -17.84 15.48
CA VAL A 341 -15.51 -16.68 16.37
C VAL A 341 -14.18 -16.60 17.10
N GLY A 342 -13.64 -15.39 17.27
CA GLY A 342 -12.42 -15.13 18.03
C GLY A 342 -11.35 -14.37 17.25
N ALA A 343 -10.14 -14.33 17.80
CA ALA A 343 -8.98 -13.71 17.17
C ALA A 343 -8.44 -14.62 16.06
N GLN A 344 -8.52 -14.15 14.82
CA GLN A 344 -8.01 -14.82 13.64
C GLN A 344 -6.72 -14.15 13.18
N THR A 345 -5.71 -14.93 12.79
CA THR A 345 -4.44 -14.41 12.29
C THR A 345 -4.23 -14.76 10.83
N ILE A 346 -3.92 -13.76 10.02
CA ILE A 346 -3.53 -13.94 8.62
C ILE A 346 -2.01 -13.86 8.56
N THR A 347 -1.40 -14.91 8.02
CA THR A 347 0.02 -14.94 7.70
C THR A 347 0.22 -15.24 6.22
N GLY A 348 1.37 -14.81 5.70
CA GLY A 348 1.70 -15.07 4.31
C GLY A 348 3.05 -14.48 3.91
N VAL A 349 3.37 -14.63 2.63
CA VAL A 349 4.60 -14.10 2.03
C VAL A 349 4.30 -13.39 0.72
N ILE A 350 5.03 -12.29 0.48
CA ILE A 350 5.01 -11.58 -0.79
C ILE A 350 6.30 -11.94 -1.54
N GLU A 351 6.16 -12.56 -2.70
CA GLU A 351 7.24 -12.84 -3.64
C GLU A 351 7.46 -11.63 -4.55
N ASN A 352 8.72 -11.23 -4.65
CA ASN A 352 9.20 -10.22 -5.58
C ASN A 352 10.48 -10.70 -6.26
N LYS A 353 10.74 -10.21 -7.47
CA LYS A 353 11.92 -10.52 -8.26
C LYS A 353 12.70 -9.25 -8.55
N ASN A 354 14.02 -9.31 -8.38
CA ASN A 354 14.94 -8.24 -8.77
C ASN A 354 16.17 -8.82 -9.47
N SER A 355 17.10 -7.95 -9.87
CA SER A 355 18.38 -8.31 -10.48
C SER A 355 19.28 -9.20 -9.58
N LYS A 356 19.05 -9.18 -8.26
CA LYS A 356 19.74 -10.03 -7.27
C LYS A 356 19.03 -11.37 -6.99
N GLY A 357 17.90 -11.64 -7.65
CA GLY A 357 17.15 -12.89 -7.58
C GLY A 357 15.74 -12.73 -6.99
N THR A 358 15.18 -13.82 -6.48
CA THR A 358 13.81 -13.83 -5.92
C THR A 358 13.86 -13.63 -4.43
N PHE A 359 13.10 -12.67 -3.89
CA PHE A 359 12.97 -12.48 -2.44
C PHE A 359 11.54 -12.60 -1.97
N PHE A 360 11.38 -13.16 -0.77
CA PHE A 360 10.11 -13.31 -0.07
C PHE A 360 10.11 -12.43 1.16
N THR A 361 9.02 -11.68 1.38
CA THR A 361 8.81 -10.88 2.60
C THR A 361 7.62 -11.41 3.36
N LYS A 362 7.79 -11.77 4.63
CA LYS A 362 6.68 -12.31 5.45
C LYS A 362 5.81 -11.19 6.00
N PHE A 363 4.50 -11.42 6.06
CA PHE A 363 3.56 -10.54 6.75
C PHE A 363 2.70 -11.32 7.74
N LYS A 364 2.26 -10.62 8.78
CA LYS A 364 1.35 -11.13 9.80
C LYS A 364 0.40 -10.01 10.22
N SER A 365 -0.89 -10.30 10.21
CA SER A 365 -1.93 -9.43 10.74
C SER A 365 -2.96 -10.25 11.51
N SER A 366 -3.71 -9.59 12.39
CA SER A 366 -4.78 -10.23 13.17
C SER A 366 -6.05 -9.41 13.10
N TYR A 367 -7.18 -10.09 13.03
CA TYR A 367 -8.51 -9.49 13.06
C TYR A 367 -9.41 -10.30 14.01
N MET A 368 -10.49 -9.69 14.51
CA MET A 368 -11.41 -10.35 15.43
C MET A 368 -12.75 -10.58 14.77
N VAL A 369 -13.22 -11.83 14.82
CA VAL A 369 -14.55 -12.24 14.36
C VAL A 369 -15.45 -12.32 15.58
N ALA A 370 -16.55 -11.58 15.55
CA ALA A 370 -17.57 -11.60 16.60
C ALA A 370 -18.86 -12.21 16.05
N GLU A 371 -19.60 -12.91 16.90
CA GLU A 371 -20.95 -13.35 16.52
C GLU A 371 -21.86 -12.14 16.29
N PRO A 372 -22.70 -12.17 15.23
CA PRO A 372 -23.70 -11.15 15.03
C PRO A 372 -24.74 -11.23 16.15
N THR A 373 -24.69 -10.31 17.11
CA THR A 373 -25.70 -10.23 18.18
C THR A 373 -26.72 -9.15 17.88
N ALA A 374 -28.01 -9.51 17.85
CA ALA A 374 -29.12 -8.56 17.84
C ALA A 374 -29.97 -8.77 19.09
N THR A 375 -30.22 -7.71 19.86
CA THR A 375 -31.03 -7.78 21.08
C THR A 375 -32.48 -7.39 20.78
N VAL A 376 -33.35 -8.39 20.60
CA VAL A 376 -34.81 -8.16 20.53
C VAL A 376 -35.39 -8.26 21.93
N ALA A 377 -35.68 -7.11 22.55
CA ALA A 377 -36.25 -7.05 23.89
C ALA A 377 -37.63 -6.38 23.88
N ALA A 378 -38.62 -7.06 24.46
CA ALA A 378 -39.94 -6.47 24.69
C ALA A 378 -39.87 -5.44 25.83
N THR A 379 -39.80 -4.14 25.50
CA THR A 379 -39.66 -3.03 26.48
C THR A 379 -40.75 -2.99 27.55
N LYS A 380 -41.96 -3.47 27.22
CA LYS A 380 -43.08 -3.56 28.18
C LYS A 380 -42.96 -4.75 29.16
N MET A 381 -42.09 -5.72 28.88
CA MET A 381 -41.80 -6.88 29.73
C MET A 381 -40.62 -6.66 30.69
N SER A 382 -39.89 -5.54 30.59
CA SER A 382 -38.81 -5.16 31.52
C SER A 382 -39.37 -4.79 32.91
N VAL A 383 -39.78 -5.81 33.66
CA VAL A 383 -40.43 -5.71 34.97
C VAL A 383 -39.85 -6.73 35.93
N PHE A 384 -39.52 -6.30 37.15
CA PHE A 384 -39.21 -7.20 38.26
C PHE A 384 -40.36 -7.23 39.26
N TYR A 385 -40.67 -8.40 39.81
CA TYR A 385 -41.67 -8.57 40.85
C TYR A 385 -41.03 -8.69 42.23
N VAL A 386 -41.55 -7.92 43.19
CA VAL A 386 -41.15 -8.01 44.60
C VAL A 386 -41.66 -9.33 45.19
N GLY A 387 -40.81 -10.04 45.94
CA GLY A 387 -41.17 -11.26 46.66
C GLY A 387 -40.88 -12.56 45.91
N VAL A 388 -40.46 -12.50 44.64
CA VAL A 388 -40.06 -13.66 43.83
C VAL A 388 -38.62 -13.52 43.32
N PRO A 389 -37.90 -14.64 43.10
CA PRO A 389 -36.62 -14.61 42.39
C PRO A 389 -36.86 -14.28 40.91
N ASN A 390 -36.30 -13.17 40.41
CA ASN A 390 -36.43 -12.77 39.01
C ASN A 390 -35.15 -13.16 38.24
N PRO A 391 -35.17 -14.20 37.39
CA PRO A 391 -33.99 -14.59 36.62
C PRO A 391 -33.71 -13.59 35.48
N VAL A 392 -32.44 -13.24 35.29
CA VAL A 392 -31.96 -12.34 34.23
C VAL A 392 -30.68 -12.91 33.64
N SER A 393 -30.56 -12.91 32.31
CA SER A 393 -29.31 -13.23 31.61
C SER A 393 -28.64 -11.94 31.15
N VAL A 394 -27.33 -11.83 31.36
CA VAL A 394 -26.52 -10.68 30.94
C VAL A 394 -25.35 -11.18 30.12
N SER A 395 -25.19 -10.63 28.93
CA SER A 395 -24.02 -10.81 28.09
C SER A 395 -23.60 -9.48 27.49
N ALA A 396 -22.31 -9.34 27.22
CA ALA A 396 -21.74 -8.17 26.56
C ALA A 396 -20.75 -8.66 25.48
N PRO A 397 -20.90 -8.22 24.21
CA PRO A 397 -19.97 -8.59 23.15
C PRO A 397 -18.54 -8.16 23.48
N GLY A 398 -17.58 -9.07 23.33
CA GLY A 398 -16.16 -8.80 23.54
C GLY A 398 -15.72 -8.69 25.01
N VAL A 399 -16.57 -9.04 25.98
CA VAL A 399 -16.21 -9.06 27.41
C VAL A 399 -16.50 -10.44 27.98
N ALA A 400 -15.53 -11.03 28.68
CA ALA A 400 -15.70 -12.30 29.37
C ALA A 400 -16.77 -12.19 30.46
N ILE A 401 -17.60 -13.22 30.64
CA ILE A 401 -18.70 -13.23 31.62
C ILE A 401 -18.19 -13.00 33.06
N SER A 402 -16.97 -13.44 33.38
CA SER A 402 -16.31 -13.20 34.67
C SER A 402 -16.07 -11.72 34.98
N ASP A 403 -15.86 -10.93 33.94
CA ASP A 403 -15.43 -9.54 34.00
C ASP A 403 -16.63 -8.58 33.98
N ILE A 404 -17.83 -9.13 33.86
CA ILE A 404 -19.07 -8.36 33.91
C ILE A 404 -19.48 -8.13 35.36
N GLU A 405 -19.77 -6.87 35.67
CA GLU A 405 -20.39 -6.44 36.92
C GLU A 405 -21.76 -5.81 36.64
N ILE A 406 -22.78 -6.26 37.35
CA ILE A 406 -24.14 -5.74 37.26
C ILE A 406 -24.54 -5.07 38.57
N SER A 407 -25.05 -3.85 38.49
CA SER A 407 -25.47 -3.09 39.68
C SER A 407 -26.68 -2.22 39.38
N ALA A 408 -27.50 -1.99 40.42
CA ALA A 408 -28.64 -1.10 40.37
C ALA A 408 -29.08 -0.69 41.78
N PRO A 409 -29.51 0.56 42.01
CA PRO A 409 -30.01 0.99 43.31
C PRO A 409 -31.23 0.18 43.78
N GLY A 410 -31.18 -0.37 44.99
CA GLY A 410 -32.31 -1.06 45.62
C GLY A 410 -32.61 -2.48 45.09
N LEU A 411 -31.74 -3.02 44.24
CA LEU A 411 -31.79 -4.41 43.74
C LEU A 411 -30.59 -5.19 44.26
N SER A 412 -30.81 -6.44 44.72
CA SER A 412 -29.74 -7.38 45.00
C SER A 412 -29.58 -8.37 43.85
N PHE A 413 -28.35 -8.54 43.36
CA PHE A 413 -27.99 -9.48 42.30
C PHE A 413 -27.24 -10.66 42.92
N LYS A 414 -27.70 -11.89 42.66
CA LYS A 414 -26.98 -13.12 43.03
C LYS A 414 -26.74 -13.96 41.78
N ALA A 415 -25.54 -14.50 41.62
CA ALA A 415 -25.24 -15.41 40.52
C ALA A 415 -26.14 -16.66 40.61
N ASP A 416 -26.63 -17.12 39.46
CA ASP A 416 -27.44 -18.33 39.31
C ASP A 416 -26.56 -19.51 38.83
N LYS A 417 -27.16 -20.68 38.62
CA LYS A 417 -26.47 -21.91 38.21
C LYS A 417 -25.71 -21.83 36.88
N LYS A 418 -26.13 -20.95 35.95
CA LYS A 418 -25.49 -20.74 34.65
C LYS A 418 -24.64 -19.47 34.67
N ALA A 419 -23.42 -19.54 34.13
CA ALA A 419 -22.58 -18.37 33.96
C ALA A 419 -23.30 -17.30 33.13
N GLY A 420 -23.31 -16.05 33.64
CA GLY A 420 -24.04 -14.92 33.02
C GLY A 420 -25.53 -14.82 33.41
N SER A 421 -26.05 -15.79 34.18
CA SER A 421 -27.40 -15.73 34.74
C SER A 421 -27.35 -15.20 36.18
N TYR A 422 -28.29 -14.31 36.51
CA TYR A 422 -28.42 -13.67 37.82
C TYR A 422 -29.87 -13.74 38.30
N ILE A 423 -30.06 -13.98 39.59
CA ILE A 423 -31.34 -13.85 40.28
C ILE A 423 -31.39 -12.47 40.93
N VAL A 424 -32.34 -11.66 40.48
CA VAL A 424 -32.60 -10.32 41.00
C VAL A 424 -33.72 -10.37 42.03
N ARG A 425 -33.47 -9.80 43.22
CA ARG A 425 -34.48 -9.60 44.27
C ARG A 425 -34.64 -8.11 44.59
N PRO A 426 -35.76 -7.51 44.18
CA PRO A 426 -36.05 -6.11 44.53
C PRO A 426 -36.51 -5.98 45.99
N ALA A 427 -36.05 -4.93 46.67
CA ALA A 427 -36.46 -4.65 48.04
C ALA A 427 -37.86 -4.01 48.14
N LYS A 428 -38.16 -3.04 47.26
CA LYS A 428 -39.40 -2.25 47.27
C LYS A 428 -39.87 -1.95 45.84
N PRO A 429 -41.19 -1.79 45.61
CA PRO A 429 -41.71 -1.37 44.31
C PRO A 429 -41.26 0.05 43.97
N THR A 430 -41.11 0.33 42.67
CA THR A 430 -40.65 1.63 42.16
C THR A 430 -41.78 2.39 41.47
N ASN A 431 -41.62 3.70 41.30
CA ASN A 431 -42.54 4.52 40.51
C ASN A 431 -42.46 4.17 39.01
N ARG A 432 -43.32 4.81 38.18
CA ARG A 432 -43.37 4.58 36.73
C ARG A 432 -42.02 4.76 36.00
N LYS A 433 -41.07 5.50 36.58
CA LYS A 433 -39.72 5.74 36.03
C LYS A 433 -38.78 4.53 36.07
N GLY A 434 -39.09 3.50 36.86
CA GLY A 434 -38.24 2.30 36.98
C GLY A 434 -36.88 2.58 37.63
N VAL A 435 -35.96 1.64 37.46
CA VAL A 435 -34.57 1.66 37.95
C VAL A 435 -33.66 1.25 36.80
N ASP A 436 -32.60 2.02 36.61
CA ASP A 436 -31.58 1.70 35.62
C ASP A 436 -30.61 0.67 36.18
N VAL A 437 -30.56 -0.48 35.52
CA VAL A 437 -29.55 -1.51 35.73
C VAL A 437 -28.36 -1.18 34.85
N VAL A 438 -27.20 -1.02 35.48
CA VAL A 438 -25.95 -0.67 34.81
C VAL A 438 -25.06 -1.91 34.76
N VAL A 439 -24.56 -2.21 33.58
CA VAL A 439 -23.59 -3.28 33.34
C VAL A 439 -22.23 -2.63 33.07
N LYS A 440 -21.21 -3.04 33.82
CA LYS A 440 -19.84 -2.51 33.72
C LYS A 440 -18.83 -3.63 33.49
N ASN A 441 -17.69 -3.28 32.92
CA ASN A 441 -16.51 -4.12 32.92
C ASN A 441 -15.72 -3.88 34.22
N LYS A 442 -15.44 -4.92 35.00
CA LYS A 442 -14.67 -4.84 36.26
C LYS A 442 -13.26 -4.30 36.05
N ASN A 443 -12.62 -4.64 34.94
CA ASN A 443 -11.23 -4.32 34.69
C ASN A 443 -11.05 -2.85 34.28
N SER A 444 -11.93 -2.34 33.41
CA SER A 444 -11.82 -0.97 32.89
C SER A 444 -12.77 0.04 33.54
N ASN A 445 -13.68 -0.41 34.41
CA ASN A 445 -14.82 0.39 34.92
C ASN A 445 -15.73 1.00 33.83
N ALA A 446 -15.54 0.61 32.57
CA ALA A 446 -16.33 1.12 31.45
C ALA A 446 -17.78 0.63 31.55
N VAL A 447 -18.72 1.54 31.32
CA VAL A 447 -20.16 1.21 31.26
C VAL A 447 -20.45 0.54 29.92
N LEU A 448 -20.77 -0.75 29.97
CA LEU A 448 -21.07 -1.60 28.81
C LEU A 448 -22.51 -1.39 28.32
N GLY A 449 -23.43 -1.06 29.22
CA GLY A 449 -24.82 -0.82 28.87
C GLY A 449 -25.69 -0.40 30.05
N LYS A 450 -26.88 0.11 29.74
CA LYS A 450 -27.92 0.45 30.71
C LYS A 450 -29.26 -0.09 30.23
N ALA A 451 -30.03 -0.68 31.14
CA ALA A 451 -31.38 -1.15 30.87
C ALA A 451 -32.33 -0.72 32.00
N ASN A 452 -33.46 -0.11 31.65
CA ASN A 452 -34.45 0.35 32.62
C ASN A 452 -35.45 -0.76 32.95
N PHE A 453 -35.60 -1.08 34.24
CA PHE A 453 -36.56 -2.06 34.73
C PHE A 453 -37.54 -1.44 35.71
N ARG A 454 -38.84 -1.74 35.55
CA ARG A 454 -39.86 -1.32 36.52
C ARG A 454 -40.02 -2.37 37.60
N VAL A 455 -39.97 -1.98 38.87
CA VAL A 455 -40.25 -2.91 39.97
C VAL A 455 -41.71 -2.82 40.38
N LYS A 456 -42.46 -3.90 40.15
CA LYS A 456 -43.88 -4.01 40.49
C LYS A 456 -44.10 -4.97 41.67
N ARG A 457 -45.23 -4.78 42.34
CA ARG A 457 -45.76 -5.79 43.26
C ARG A 457 -46.35 -6.94 42.47
N LEU A 458 -46.38 -8.14 43.07
CA LEU A 458 -47.14 -9.26 42.52
C LEU A 458 -48.60 -8.84 42.24
N PRO A 459 -49.18 -9.26 41.10
CA PRO A 459 -50.61 -9.13 40.83
C PRO A 459 -51.45 -9.75 41.95
N ASP A 460 -52.72 -9.35 42.04
CA ASP A 460 -53.63 -9.95 43.00
C ASP A 460 -54.14 -11.31 42.47
N PRO A 461 -54.13 -12.37 43.28
CA PRO A 461 -54.60 -13.69 42.87
C PRO A 461 -56.12 -13.71 42.81
N ALA A 462 -56.65 -14.62 42.02
CA ALA A 462 -58.07 -14.88 41.94
C ALA A 462 -58.46 -15.99 42.94
N ALA A 463 -59.40 -15.68 43.85
CA ALA A 463 -60.06 -16.70 44.64
C ALA A 463 -61.10 -17.44 43.78
N SER A 464 -61.35 -18.70 44.13
CA SER A 464 -62.35 -19.53 43.48
C SER A 464 -62.90 -20.59 44.43
N VAL A 465 -64.11 -21.04 44.16
CA VAL A 465 -64.74 -22.17 44.83
C VAL A 465 -65.13 -23.17 43.76
N LEU A 466 -64.66 -24.42 43.88
CA LEU A 466 -64.81 -25.45 42.84
C LEU A 466 -64.36 -24.95 41.44
N GLY A 467 -63.32 -24.14 41.39
CA GLY A 467 -62.78 -23.56 40.15
C GLY A 467 -63.59 -22.41 39.54
N SER A 468 -64.70 -21.98 40.16
CA SER A 468 -65.53 -20.86 39.70
C SER A 468 -65.31 -19.61 40.56
N LYS A 469 -65.31 -18.43 39.95
CA LYS A 469 -65.17 -17.14 40.66
C LYS A 469 -66.50 -16.49 41.01
N GLU A 470 -67.49 -16.71 40.17
CA GLU A 470 -68.83 -16.16 40.29
C GLU A 470 -69.82 -16.98 39.46
N GLY A 471 -71.12 -16.70 39.61
CA GLY A 471 -72.15 -17.19 38.71
C GLY A 471 -73.20 -18.08 39.38
N ILE A 472 -73.83 -18.93 38.58
CA ILE A 472 -74.94 -19.78 39.02
C ILE A 472 -74.40 -21.11 39.54
N ILE A 473 -74.77 -21.48 40.76
CA ILE A 473 -74.36 -22.73 41.39
C ILE A 473 -75.58 -23.61 41.70
N SER A 474 -75.50 -24.90 41.37
CA SER A 474 -76.54 -25.86 41.71
C SER A 474 -76.45 -26.29 43.17
N ARG A 475 -77.58 -26.72 43.74
CA ARG A 475 -77.62 -27.28 45.11
C ARG A 475 -76.65 -28.45 45.33
N GLY A 476 -76.44 -29.30 44.31
CA GLY A 476 -75.47 -30.40 44.39
C GLY A 476 -74.04 -29.89 44.52
N LYS A 477 -73.64 -28.89 43.72
CA LYS A 477 -72.31 -28.28 43.79
C LYS A 477 -72.10 -27.53 45.11
N LEU A 478 -73.14 -26.89 45.67
CA LEU A 478 -73.06 -26.24 46.99
C LEU A 478 -72.68 -27.22 48.11
N LYS A 479 -73.25 -28.42 48.11
CA LYS A 479 -72.93 -29.47 49.09
C LYS A 479 -71.49 -29.98 48.95
N ALA A 480 -70.93 -29.90 47.75
CA ALA A 480 -69.56 -30.33 47.47
C ALA A 480 -68.50 -29.28 47.83
N ILE A 481 -68.88 -28.05 48.20
CA ILE A 481 -67.93 -27.02 48.61
C ILE A 481 -67.28 -27.41 49.94
N GLN A 482 -65.96 -27.64 49.91
CA GLN A 482 -65.18 -27.94 51.11
C GLN A 482 -64.22 -26.81 51.51
N ARG A 483 -63.72 -26.06 50.53
CA ARG A 483 -62.70 -25.02 50.71
C ARG A 483 -62.84 -23.91 49.68
N VAL A 484 -62.24 -22.76 50.01
CA VAL A 484 -61.97 -21.65 49.08
C VAL A 484 -60.52 -21.79 48.65
N ASP A 485 -60.28 -21.85 47.34
CA ASP A 485 -58.95 -21.93 46.76
C ASP A 485 -58.56 -20.57 46.16
N ALA A 486 -57.27 -20.29 46.04
CA ALA A 486 -56.77 -19.08 45.40
C ALA A 486 -55.59 -19.45 44.49
N LYS A 487 -55.57 -18.87 43.29
CA LYS A 487 -54.50 -19.09 42.31
C LYS A 487 -54.16 -17.79 41.58
N MET A 488 -52.92 -17.68 41.13
CA MET A 488 -52.52 -16.64 40.19
C MET A 488 -52.95 -17.09 38.79
N GLU A 489 -53.64 -16.23 38.05
CA GLU A 489 -54.00 -16.49 36.67
C GLU A 489 -53.09 -15.72 35.73
N ASN A 490 -52.64 -16.36 34.64
CA ASN A 490 -51.77 -15.77 33.62
C ASN A 490 -50.51 -15.13 34.22
N PHE A 491 -49.86 -15.82 35.15
CA PHE A 491 -48.64 -15.36 35.81
C PHE A 491 -47.48 -16.33 35.57
N ASP A 492 -46.37 -15.80 35.08
CA ASP A 492 -45.24 -16.59 34.57
C ASP A 492 -44.37 -17.22 35.68
N PHE A 493 -44.58 -16.87 36.95
CA PHE A 493 -43.84 -17.43 38.07
C PHE A 493 -44.68 -18.49 38.79
N ASP A 494 -44.04 -19.61 39.11
CA ASP A 494 -44.64 -20.66 39.92
C ASP A 494 -44.79 -20.18 41.38
N LEU A 495 -46.03 -19.94 41.79
CA LEU A 495 -46.39 -19.41 43.10
C LEU A 495 -47.58 -20.14 43.69
N SER A 496 -47.39 -20.70 44.88
CA SER A 496 -48.49 -21.27 45.66
C SER A 496 -49.14 -20.20 46.55
N VAL A 497 -50.42 -19.93 46.33
CA VAL A 497 -51.22 -18.98 47.11
C VAL A 497 -52.05 -19.76 48.13
N LYS A 498 -51.99 -19.36 49.41
CA LYS A 498 -52.77 -20.01 50.48
C LYS A 498 -53.81 -19.06 51.05
N VAL A 499 -55.09 -19.46 51.11
CA VAL A 499 -56.15 -18.68 51.77
C VAL A 499 -55.97 -18.79 53.29
N LYS A 500 -55.88 -17.65 53.98
CA LYS A 500 -55.76 -17.54 55.44
C LYS A 500 -57.10 -17.36 56.14
N GLN A 501 -58.01 -16.58 55.57
CA GLN A 501 -59.33 -16.39 56.16
C GLN A 501 -60.34 -16.01 55.07
N PHE A 502 -61.62 -16.26 55.35
CA PHE A 502 -62.73 -15.75 54.57
C PHE A 502 -63.99 -15.70 55.44
N THR A 503 -64.96 -14.89 55.04
CA THR A 503 -66.26 -14.78 55.67
C THR A 503 -67.31 -15.27 54.69
N LEU A 504 -68.19 -16.19 55.13
CA LEU A 504 -69.33 -16.65 54.36
C LEU A 504 -70.56 -15.88 54.81
N THR A 505 -71.13 -15.08 53.92
CA THR A 505 -72.36 -14.33 54.15
C THR A 505 -73.48 -14.92 53.30
N VAL A 506 -74.57 -15.31 53.94
CA VAL A 506 -75.72 -15.95 53.29
C VAL A 506 -77.01 -15.32 53.78
N LYS A 507 -77.91 -15.03 52.84
CA LYS A 507 -79.28 -14.64 53.17
C LYS A 507 -80.13 -15.89 53.37
N VAL A 508 -80.71 -16.05 54.56
CA VAL A 508 -81.65 -17.13 54.87
C VAL A 508 -82.93 -16.49 55.41
N GLY A 509 -84.00 -16.52 54.62
CA GLY A 509 -85.22 -15.75 54.94
C GLY A 509 -85.00 -14.24 54.78
N SER A 510 -85.35 -13.46 55.81
CA SER A 510 -85.13 -12.01 55.90
C SER A 510 -83.71 -11.62 56.32
N ASP A 511 -82.99 -12.52 57.01
CA ASP A 511 -81.79 -12.15 57.76
C ASP A 511 -80.49 -12.52 57.02
N LEU A 512 -79.47 -11.68 57.18
CA LEU A 512 -78.11 -11.91 56.68
C LEU A 512 -77.26 -12.50 57.80
N MET A 513 -76.84 -13.76 57.63
CA MET A 513 -75.93 -14.41 58.56
C MET A 513 -74.51 -14.43 57.98
N SER A 514 -73.54 -14.02 58.80
CA SER A 514 -72.12 -13.99 58.44
C SER A 514 -71.33 -14.94 59.34
N PHE A 515 -70.54 -15.82 58.75
CA PHE A 515 -69.68 -16.76 59.46
C PHE A 515 -68.23 -16.55 59.05
N LYS A 516 -67.30 -16.52 60.00
CA LYS A 516 -65.86 -16.34 59.70
C LYS A 516 -65.13 -17.68 59.76
N SER A 517 -64.21 -17.90 58.82
CA SER A 517 -63.23 -18.99 58.83
C SER A 517 -61.82 -18.43 58.96
N SER A 518 -60.99 -19.09 59.78
CA SER A 518 -59.58 -18.78 60.02
C SER A 518 -58.62 -19.64 59.17
N ASN A 519 -59.14 -20.40 58.21
CA ASN A 519 -58.35 -21.15 57.25
C ASN A 519 -59.07 -21.19 55.88
N ASN A 520 -58.60 -22.02 54.95
CA ASN A 520 -59.20 -22.17 53.63
C ASN A 520 -60.44 -23.09 53.59
N LYS A 521 -60.76 -23.80 54.68
CA LYS A 521 -61.87 -24.76 54.76
C LYS A 521 -63.13 -24.12 55.34
N LEU A 522 -64.29 -24.68 55.00
CA LEU A 522 -65.57 -24.29 55.58
C LEU A 522 -65.72 -24.85 56.99
N THR A 523 -66.21 -24.03 57.93
CA THR A 523 -66.54 -24.47 59.29
C THR A 523 -67.78 -25.37 59.29
N PRO A 524 -67.99 -26.21 60.32
CA PRO A 524 -69.20 -27.03 60.42
C PRO A 524 -70.50 -26.21 60.37
N ALA A 525 -70.50 -25.00 60.95
CA ALA A 525 -71.62 -24.07 60.91
C ALA A 525 -71.91 -23.59 59.47
N MET A 526 -70.86 -23.23 58.71
CA MET A 526 -70.98 -22.88 57.30
C MET A 526 -71.55 -24.02 56.45
N LYS A 527 -71.11 -25.26 56.69
CA LYS A 527 -71.65 -26.42 55.97
C LYS A 527 -73.13 -26.64 56.25
N LYS A 528 -73.54 -26.53 57.52
CA LYS A 528 -74.94 -26.64 57.93
C LYS A 528 -75.80 -25.54 57.30
N ILE A 529 -75.32 -24.29 57.25
CA ILE A 529 -76.10 -23.20 56.67
C ILE A 529 -76.25 -23.36 55.15
N LEU A 530 -75.19 -23.77 54.45
CA LEU A 530 -75.23 -24.02 53.00
C LEU A 530 -76.25 -25.11 52.61
N MET A 531 -76.50 -26.10 53.49
CA MET A 531 -77.55 -27.11 53.27
C MET A 531 -78.98 -26.55 53.35
N LYS A 532 -79.18 -25.45 54.10
CA LYS A 532 -80.50 -24.83 54.31
C LYS A 532 -80.86 -23.79 53.24
N VAL A 533 -79.94 -23.46 52.33
CA VAL A 533 -80.13 -22.36 51.37
C VAL A 533 -81.18 -22.70 50.30
N GLY A 534 -82.14 -21.78 50.13
CA GLY A 534 -83.20 -21.81 49.12
C GLY A 534 -82.69 -21.51 47.70
N ARG A 535 -83.39 -22.03 46.68
CA ARG A 535 -83.21 -21.60 45.29
C ARG A 535 -83.44 -20.09 45.18
N GLY A 536 -82.62 -19.39 44.40
CA GLY A 536 -82.68 -17.93 44.21
C GLY A 536 -81.84 -17.12 45.20
N SER A 537 -81.37 -17.72 46.30
CA SER A 537 -80.53 -17.05 47.29
C SER A 537 -79.15 -16.69 46.73
N ARG A 538 -78.54 -15.64 47.27
CA ARG A 538 -77.15 -15.25 46.97
C ARG A 538 -76.24 -15.62 48.13
N ILE A 539 -75.08 -16.16 47.80
CA ILE A 539 -74.03 -16.56 48.73
C ILE A 539 -72.81 -15.73 48.39
N TYR A 540 -72.24 -15.10 49.41
CA TYR A 540 -71.08 -14.24 49.30
C TYR A 540 -69.93 -14.86 50.09
N PHE A 541 -68.79 -15.06 49.43
CA PHE A 541 -67.53 -15.32 50.10
C PHE A 541 -66.75 -14.02 50.14
N GLU A 542 -66.75 -13.37 51.29
CA GLU A 542 -66.25 -12.02 51.50
C GLU A 542 -64.98 -12.06 52.36
N GLU A 543 -64.27 -10.93 52.42
CA GLU A 543 -63.10 -10.77 53.29
C GLU A 543 -62.00 -11.82 53.13
N ILE A 544 -61.91 -12.42 51.93
CA ILE A 544 -60.95 -13.45 51.61
C ILE A 544 -59.55 -12.84 51.71
N LYS A 545 -58.75 -13.29 52.68
CA LYS A 545 -57.34 -12.93 52.78
C LYS A 545 -56.47 -14.10 52.38
N VAL A 546 -55.51 -13.83 51.51
CA VAL A 546 -54.52 -14.79 51.02
C VAL A 546 -53.14 -14.45 51.53
N SER A 547 -52.29 -15.46 51.69
CA SER A 547 -50.88 -15.34 51.98
C SER A 547 -50.08 -15.53 50.71
N MET A 548 -49.21 -14.58 50.40
CA MET A 548 -48.27 -14.66 49.27
C MET A 548 -46.88 -14.19 49.69
N PRO A 549 -45.83 -14.59 48.94
CA PRO A 549 -44.52 -13.96 49.06
C PRO A 549 -44.65 -12.44 48.86
N GLY A 550 -44.27 -11.65 49.87
CA GLY A 550 -44.47 -10.19 49.88
C GLY A 550 -45.68 -9.69 50.70
N GLY A 551 -46.41 -10.58 51.37
CA GLY A 551 -47.38 -10.23 52.41
C GLY A 551 -48.80 -10.78 52.20
N ALA A 552 -49.64 -10.62 53.22
CA ALA A 552 -51.04 -11.00 53.14
C ALA A 552 -51.85 -9.94 52.36
N ARG A 553 -52.79 -10.37 51.51
CA ARG A 553 -53.65 -9.48 50.73
C ARG A 553 -55.11 -9.87 50.83
N LYS A 554 -56.01 -8.89 50.72
CA LYS A 554 -57.45 -9.12 50.54
C LYS A 554 -57.72 -9.25 49.04
N VAL A 555 -58.45 -10.29 48.65
CA VAL A 555 -58.82 -10.53 47.25
C VAL A 555 -60.31 -10.22 47.04
N PRO A 556 -60.76 -10.06 45.78
CA PRO A 556 -62.18 -9.83 45.48
C PRO A 556 -63.09 -10.91 46.07
N SER A 557 -64.30 -10.49 46.45
CA SER A 557 -65.31 -11.40 47.02
C SER A 557 -65.94 -12.25 45.92
N LEU A 558 -66.34 -13.47 46.24
CA LEU A 558 -67.01 -14.38 45.31
C LEU A 558 -68.51 -14.31 45.52
N ILE A 559 -69.28 -14.26 44.43
CA ILE A 559 -70.73 -14.12 44.47
C ILE A 559 -71.37 -15.25 43.68
N PHE A 560 -72.20 -16.06 44.34
CA PHE A 560 -72.91 -17.16 43.72
C PHE A 560 -74.42 -17.04 43.91
N LYS A 561 -75.19 -17.30 42.86
CA LYS A 561 -76.66 -17.41 42.91
C LYS A 561 -77.06 -18.87 42.85
N VAL A 562 -77.87 -19.31 43.80
CA VAL A 562 -78.36 -20.70 43.84
C VAL A 562 -79.45 -20.91 42.79
N LYS A 563 -79.30 -21.91 41.92
CA LYS A 563 -80.32 -22.35 40.96
C LYS A 563 -80.99 -23.66 41.38
#